data_AF-A0A836RHV3-F1
#
_entry.id   AF-A0A836RHV3-F1
#
_cell.length_a   1.000
_cell.length_b   1.000
_cell.length_c   1.000
_cell.angle_alpha   90.00
_cell.angle_beta   90.00
_cell.angle_gamma   90.00
#
_symmetry.space_group_name_H-M   'P 1'
#
loop_
_entity.id
_entity.type
_entity.pdbx_description
1 polymer ?
#
loop_
_entity_poly.entity_id
_entity_poly.type
_entity_poly.pdbx_seq_one_letter_code
_entity_poly.pdbx_strand_id
1 'polypeptide(L)'
;MRKVVIMLSLLPVLLWAGEVQPVPLGWITFDHDTGNAIITVCSNGAIGFYASNQVNGTGFWYPQWVTQTCFFGSMAAGNSASYVVDSYYEQGSVDDRDWVELEDSLNYHIPPEFGFEEVDCKYDDSGHSSPQGLECTQYSVMDASANTDDFVIIEYIYHNGGSSALNGMYSSIFVDFDIGAAATDNYGKTDAAHRTAYMQITQSNENPTVGVVYLGSEPQAQLPVANLSVIDHAIYVYPLGMIKGEEEQFLLS
;
A
#
# COMPACT_ATOMS: atom_id res chain seq x y z
N MET A 1 -18.90 29.45 19.89
CA MET A 1 -17.93 30.54 19.65
C MET A 1 -17.00 30.09 18.55
N ARG A 2 -16.84 30.93 17.51
CA ARG A 2 -16.13 30.64 16.25
C ARG A 2 -14.64 30.39 16.46
N LYS A 3 -14.05 29.50 15.67
CA LYS A 3 -13.09 29.88 14.60
C LYS A 3 -13.27 28.95 13.39
N VAL A 4 -13.50 29.59 12.24
CA VAL A 4 -13.35 29.05 10.89
C VAL A 4 -11.88 29.21 10.52
N VAL A 5 -11.29 28.22 9.86
CA VAL A 5 -10.17 28.44 8.94
C VAL A 5 -10.57 27.79 7.61
N ILE A 6 -10.87 28.64 6.63
CA ILE A 6 -10.85 28.31 5.22
C ILE A 6 -9.50 28.81 4.73
N MET A 7 -8.71 27.95 4.11
CA MET A 7 -7.65 28.41 3.21
C MET A 7 -7.99 27.90 1.82
N LEU A 8 -8.43 28.84 0.99
CA LEU A 8 -8.60 28.70 -0.44
C LEU A 8 -7.37 29.37 -1.05
N SER A 9 -6.52 28.64 -1.77
CA SER A 9 -5.60 29.23 -2.74
C SER A 9 -5.96 28.70 -4.12
N LEU A 10 -6.25 29.63 -5.02
CA LEU A 10 -6.43 29.39 -6.44
C LEU A 10 -5.25 30.08 -7.15
N LEU A 11 -4.54 29.29 -7.98
CA LEU A 11 -3.67 29.65 -9.12
C LEU A 11 -2.26 30.20 -8.82
N PRO A 12 -1.25 30.07 -9.72
CA PRO A 12 -1.25 29.44 -11.06
C PRO A 12 -0.17 28.34 -11.24
N VAL A 13 -0.31 27.56 -12.31
CA VAL A 13 0.79 26.79 -12.93
C VAL A 13 2.01 27.70 -13.10
N LEU A 14 3.07 27.41 -12.36
CA LEU A 14 4.40 27.93 -12.63
C LEU A 14 5.37 26.74 -12.58
N LEU A 15 5.54 26.10 -13.75
CA LEU A 15 6.66 25.20 -14.03
C LEU A 15 7.94 26.02 -13.85
N TRP A 16 8.54 25.95 -12.66
CA TRP A 16 9.91 26.36 -12.47
C TRP A 16 10.79 25.17 -12.83
N ALA A 17 11.43 25.26 -13.99
CA ALA A 17 12.53 24.40 -14.37
C ALA A 17 13.75 24.76 -13.48
N GLY A 18 13.77 24.16 -12.28
CA GLY A 18 15.01 23.93 -11.56
C GLY A 18 15.87 22.97 -12.36
N GLU A 19 17.18 23.23 -12.37
CA GLU A 19 18.21 22.46 -13.04
C GLU A 19 17.99 20.95 -12.86
N VAL A 20 17.64 20.24 -13.95
CA VAL A 20 17.56 18.77 -13.96
C VAL A 20 18.97 18.26 -13.73
N GLN A 21 19.32 18.06 -12.47
CA GLN A 21 20.38 17.14 -12.12
C GLN A 21 19.97 15.80 -12.74
N PRO A 22 20.86 15.10 -13.47
CA PRO A 22 20.55 13.76 -13.93
C PRO A 22 20.33 12.89 -12.69
N VAL A 23 19.07 12.70 -12.32
CA VAL A 23 18.68 11.76 -11.28
C VAL A 23 19.07 10.37 -11.82
N PRO A 24 19.81 9.55 -11.07
CA PRO A 24 20.01 8.15 -11.43
C PRO A 24 18.64 7.49 -11.67
N LEU A 25 18.56 6.43 -12.48
CA LEU A 25 17.34 5.58 -12.55
C LEU A 25 16.75 5.45 -11.14
N GLY A 26 15.48 5.84 -10.99
CA GLY A 26 14.85 6.19 -9.72
C GLY A 26 15.00 5.17 -8.58
N TRP A 27 14.70 5.60 -7.37
CA TRP A 27 14.64 4.71 -6.21
C TRP A 27 13.44 3.77 -6.35
N ILE A 28 13.62 2.47 -6.13
CA ILE A 28 12.51 1.49 -6.21
C ILE A 28 11.82 1.28 -4.86
N THR A 29 12.44 1.76 -3.78
CA THR A 29 11.90 1.73 -2.42
C THR A 29 12.22 3.02 -1.67
N PHE A 30 11.34 3.43 -0.77
CA PHE A 30 11.54 4.52 0.18
C PHE A 30 11.03 4.10 1.55
N ASP A 31 11.84 4.31 2.59
CA ASP A 31 11.44 4.11 3.97
C ASP A 31 10.94 5.44 4.52
N HIS A 32 9.64 5.52 4.81
CA HIS A 32 9.16 6.55 5.73
C HIS A 32 9.69 6.20 7.12
N ASP A 33 10.41 7.12 7.76
CA ASP A 33 11.05 6.99 9.07
C ASP A 33 10.94 8.32 9.84
N THR A 34 9.73 8.86 9.91
CA THR A 34 9.42 10.09 10.63
C THR A 34 8.30 9.85 11.64
N GLY A 35 8.63 9.41 12.85
CA GLY A 35 7.65 9.16 13.91
C GLY A 35 7.97 7.92 14.74
N ASN A 36 6.97 7.10 15.05
CA ASN A 36 7.07 5.86 15.83
C ASN A 36 6.98 4.59 14.95
N ALA A 37 6.90 4.75 13.62
CA ALA A 37 6.89 3.64 12.68
C ALA A 37 7.94 3.82 11.58
N ILE A 38 8.38 2.70 11.00
CA ILE A 38 9.07 2.69 9.70
C ILE A 38 8.23 1.88 8.75
N ILE A 39 7.90 2.40 7.56
CA ILE A 39 7.31 1.58 6.49
C ILE A 39 8.00 1.84 5.16
N THR A 40 8.34 0.77 4.46
CA THR A 40 8.81 0.86 3.08
C THR A 40 7.62 0.92 2.13
N VAL A 41 7.60 1.92 1.26
CA VAL A 41 6.76 1.94 0.05
C VAL A 41 7.60 1.60 -1.17
N CYS A 42 7.02 0.88 -2.12
CA CYS A 42 7.73 0.39 -3.30
C CYS A 42 7.13 0.96 -4.60
N SER A 43 7.94 0.97 -5.66
CA SER A 43 7.55 1.46 -6.98
C SER A 43 6.68 0.52 -7.81
N ASN A 44 6.47 -0.71 -7.35
CA ASN A 44 5.67 -1.74 -8.03
C ASN A 44 4.37 -2.06 -7.28
N GLY A 45 3.86 -1.16 -6.43
CA GLY A 45 2.67 -1.43 -5.61
C GLY A 45 2.89 -2.44 -4.47
N ALA A 46 4.10 -2.98 -4.30
CA ALA A 46 4.46 -3.74 -3.09
C ALA A 46 4.61 -2.81 -1.86
N ILE A 47 4.44 -3.38 -0.68
CA ILE A 47 4.47 -2.70 0.62
C ILE A 47 5.41 -3.49 1.55
N GLY A 48 6.31 -2.79 2.22
CA GLY A 48 7.32 -3.35 3.12
C GLY A 48 8.58 -3.82 2.41
N PHE A 49 8.47 -4.55 1.30
CA PHE A 49 9.61 -4.97 0.50
C PHE A 49 9.28 -4.95 -0.99
N TYR A 50 10.26 -4.68 -1.83
CA TYR A 50 10.09 -4.71 -3.28
C TYR A 50 9.90 -6.13 -3.82
N ALA A 51 10.41 -7.13 -3.10
CA ALA A 51 10.30 -8.55 -3.43
C ALA A 51 10.05 -9.39 -2.18
N SER A 52 9.33 -10.50 -2.33
CA SER A 52 8.84 -11.34 -1.22
C SER A 52 9.93 -12.10 -0.47
N ASN A 53 11.13 -12.18 -1.04
CA ASN A 53 12.33 -12.64 -0.34
C ASN A 53 12.91 -11.60 0.63
N GLN A 54 12.14 -10.55 0.93
CA GLN A 54 12.47 -9.44 1.84
C GLN A 54 13.74 -8.69 1.41
N VAL A 55 13.91 -8.51 0.10
CA VAL A 55 15.02 -7.75 -0.52
C VAL A 55 14.52 -6.40 -1.02
N ASN A 56 15.33 -5.37 -0.79
CA ASN A 56 15.07 -3.96 -1.05
C ASN A 56 13.85 -3.45 -0.27
N GLY A 57 14.12 -2.66 0.77
CA GLY A 57 13.15 -2.26 1.78
C GLY A 57 13.55 -2.75 3.16
N THR A 58 13.01 -2.08 4.18
CA THR A 58 13.21 -2.37 5.59
C THR A 58 11.96 -2.98 6.21
N GLY A 59 10.81 -2.93 5.52
CA GLY A 59 9.58 -3.58 5.95
C GLY A 59 8.57 -2.65 6.61
N PHE A 60 7.87 -3.16 7.62
CA PHE A 60 7.10 -2.35 8.56
C PHE A 60 7.63 -2.60 9.97
N TRP A 61 8.05 -1.55 10.68
CA TRP A 61 8.48 -1.62 12.08
C TRP A 61 7.53 -0.81 12.93
N TYR A 62 6.86 -1.45 13.88
CA TYR A 62 6.01 -0.76 14.83
C TYR A 62 6.02 -1.41 16.22
N PRO A 63 6.37 -0.65 17.28
CA PRO A 63 7.05 0.64 17.22
C PRO A 63 8.46 0.47 16.62
N GLN A 64 8.99 1.50 15.95
CA GLN A 64 10.17 1.38 15.07
C GLN A 64 11.45 0.84 15.74
N TRP A 65 11.53 0.89 17.07
CA TRP A 65 12.66 0.41 17.89
C TRP A 65 12.61 -1.06 18.31
N VAL A 66 11.58 -1.82 17.93
CA VAL A 66 11.35 -3.17 18.47
C VAL A 66 11.63 -4.27 17.46
N THR A 67 10.70 -4.52 16.55
CA THR A 67 10.80 -5.61 15.59
C THR A 67 10.05 -5.26 14.31
N GLN A 68 10.53 -5.83 13.23
CA GLN A 68 9.86 -5.81 11.95
C GLN A 68 8.61 -6.69 12.06
N THR A 69 7.45 -6.19 11.62
CA THR A 69 6.13 -6.84 11.76
C THR A 69 5.48 -7.26 10.43
N CYS A 70 6.09 -7.00 9.28
CA CYS A 70 5.50 -7.26 7.94
C CYS A 70 6.30 -8.33 7.21
N PHE A 71 5.70 -9.45 6.85
CA PHE A 71 6.37 -10.38 5.96
C PHE A 71 6.48 -9.79 4.54
N PHE A 72 5.33 -9.49 3.94
CA PHE A 72 5.21 -8.87 2.61
C PHE A 72 3.80 -8.31 2.40
N GLY A 73 3.66 -7.24 1.63
CA GLY A 73 2.37 -6.70 1.23
C GLY A 73 2.34 -6.22 -0.21
N SER A 74 1.14 -6.09 -0.77
CA SER A 74 0.92 -5.50 -2.09
C SER A 74 -0.48 -4.88 -2.21
N MET A 75 -0.57 -3.87 -3.06
CA MET A 75 -1.83 -3.36 -3.58
C MET A 75 -2.26 -4.16 -4.79
N ALA A 76 -3.52 -4.61 -4.77
CA ALA A 76 -4.17 -5.28 -5.88
C ALA A 76 -5.32 -4.44 -6.44
N ALA A 77 -5.51 -4.48 -7.76
CA ALA A 77 -6.68 -3.89 -8.41
C ALA A 77 -7.21 -4.79 -9.53
N GLY A 78 -8.53 -4.84 -9.70
CA GLY A 78 -9.14 -5.72 -10.68
C GLY A 78 -10.66 -5.65 -10.72
N ASN A 79 -11.27 -6.28 -11.71
CA ASN A 79 -12.73 -6.35 -11.85
C ASN A 79 -13.26 -7.73 -12.26
N SER A 80 -12.38 -8.71 -12.39
CA SER A 80 -12.74 -10.08 -12.76
C SER A 80 -11.62 -11.05 -12.38
N ALA A 81 -11.97 -12.33 -12.26
CA ALA A 81 -11.00 -13.41 -12.06
C ALA A 81 -9.87 -13.41 -13.12
N SER A 82 -10.18 -13.00 -14.34
CA SER A 82 -9.18 -12.92 -15.42
C SER A 82 -8.36 -11.62 -15.44
N TYR A 83 -8.61 -10.70 -14.51
CA TYR A 83 -7.95 -9.40 -14.47
C TYR A 83 -7.86 -8.88 -13.03
N VAL A 84 -6.76 -9.28 -12.39
CA VAL A 84 -6.27 -8.79 -11.11
C VAL A 84 -4.79 -8.46 -11.32
N VAL A 85 -4.41 -7.26 -10.92
CA VAL A 85 -3.07 -6.69 -11.10
C VAL A 85 -2.52 -6.43 -9.71
N ASP A 86 -1.39 -7.04 -9.38
CA ASP A 86 -0.72 -6.90 -8.09
C ASP A 86 0.79 -7.15 -8.21
N SER A 87 1.47 -7.21 -7.07
CA SER A 87 2.84 -7.70 -6.94
C SER A 87 2.99 -8.66 -5.78
N TYR A 88 1.92 -9.40 -5.47
CA TYR A 88 1.91 -10.38 -4.40
C TYR A 88 2.71 -11.62 -4.78
N TYR A 89 3.05 -12.43 -3.77
CA TYR A 89 3.88 -13.60 -3.99
C TYR A 89 3.02 -14.84 -4.12
N GLU A 90 3.38 -15.69 -5.09
CA GLU A 90 2.79 -17.02 -5.23
C GLU A 90 3.83 -18.09 -4.87
N GLN A 91 3.44 -19.15 -4.16
CA GLN A 91 4.40 -20.20 -3.83
C GLN A 91 4.86 -20.96 -5.08
N GLY A 92 6.18 -21.08 -5.23
CA GLY A 92 6.78 -21.82 -6.33
C GLY A 92 6.84 -21.05 -7.65
N SER A 93 6.38 -19.79 -7.63
CA SER A 93 6.55 -18.80 -8.70
C SER A 93 7.52 -17.70 -8.27
N VAL A 94 7.85 -16.82 -9.20
CA VAL A 94 8.39 -15.50 -8.89
C VAL A 94 7.21 -14.61 -8.47
N ASP A 95 7.46 -13.62 -7.61
CA ASP A 95 6.47 -12.57 -7.30
C ASP A 95 5.78 -12.08 -8.57
N ASP A 96 4.47 -11.84 -8.49
CA ASP A 96 3.77 -11.17 -9.56
C ASP A 96 4.41 -9.81 -9.81
N ARG A 97 4.41 -9.44 -11.09
CA ARG A 97 4.99 -8.19 -11.60
C ARG A 97 4.01 -7.56 -12.56
N ASP A 98 2.73 -7.63 -12.21
CA ASP A 98 1.67 -7.11 -13.04
C ASP A 98 1.73 -5.57 -13.08
N TRP A 99 2.13 -4.95 -11.96
CA TRP A 99 2.55 -3.55 -11.88
C TRP A 99 3.98 -3.34 -12.37
N VAL A 100 4.14 -2.49 -13.39
CA VAL A 100 5.42 -2.09 -13.98
C VAL A 100 5.63 -0.59 -13.76
N GLU A 101 6.80 -0.23 -13.23
CA GLU A 101 7.17 1.17 -12.98
C GLU A 101 7.07 2.03 -14.24
N LEU A 102 6.47 3.20 -14.07
CA LEU A 102 6.49 4.29 -15.04
C LEU A 102 7.41 5.40 -14.54
N GLU A 103 8.12 6.02 -15.47
CA GLU A 103 8.97 7.19 -15.21
C GLU A 103 10.06 6.90 -14.15
N ASP A 104 10.35 7.88 -13.28
CA ASP A 104 11.21 7.71 -12.12
C ASP A 104 10.42 6.96 -11.03
N SER A 105 10.96 5.82 -10.61
CA SER A 105 10.25 4.81 -9.84
C SER A 105 9.76 5.27 -8.46
N LEU A 106 10.43 6.23 -7.80
CA LEU A 106 9.92 6.96 -6.62
C LEU A 106 10.50 8.37 -6.61
N ASN A 107 9.63 9.35 -6.39
CA ASN A 107 9.92 10.78 -6.37
C ASN A 107 9.73 11.33 -4.97
N TYR A 108 10.79 11.88 -4.38
CA TYR A 108 10.71 12.54 -3.07
C TYR A 108 10.41 14.04 -3.23
N HIS A 109 9.47 14.53 -2.44
CA HIS A 109 9.04 15.93 -2.51
C HIS A 109 9.96 16.80 -1.66
N ILE A 110 10.74 17.68 -2.32
CA ILE A 110 11.61 18.66 -1.64
C ILE A 110 11.32 20.09 -2.12
N PRO A 111 10.86 21.00 -1.23
CA PRO A 111 10.36 20.72 0.12
C PRO A 111 9.03 19.94 0.07
N PRO A 112 8.67 19.19 1.12
CA PRO A 112 7.37 18.53 1.19
C PRO A 112 6.22 19.54 1.28
N GLU A 113 5.06 19.20 0.72
CA GLU A 113 3.91 20.10 0.65
C GLU A 113 3.28 20.35 2.02
N PHE A 114 3.20 19.30 2.85
CA PHE A 114 2.60 19.34 4.18
C PHE A 114 3.63 19.41 5.31
N GLY A 115 4.93 19.48 4.98
CA GLY A 115 6.01 19.48 5.97
C GLY A 115 6.41 18.09 6.48
N PHE A 116 5.99 17.05 5.75
CA PHE A 116 6.06 15.63 6.12
C PHE A 116 7.03 14.86 5.21
N GLU A 117 7.33 13.60 5.50
CA GLU A 117 7.98 12.76 4.48
C GLU A 117 6.93 12.39 3.43
N GLU A 118 7.21 12.72 2.17
CA GLU A 118 6.25 12.59 1.07
C GLU A 118 6.95 12.01 -0.16
N VAL A 119 6.41 10.91 -0.68
CA VAL A 119 6.86 10.32 -1.93
C VAL A 119 5.69 9.94 -2.82
N ASP A 120 5.89 10.06 -4.12
CA ASP A 120 5.00 9.49 -5.13
C ASP A 120 5.73 8.55 -6.07
N CYS A 121 4.96 7.68 -6.73
CA CYS A 121 5.39 6.97 -7.91
C CYS A 121 4.22 6.66 -8.82
N LYS A 122 4.55 6.24 -10.04
CA LYS A 122 3.57 5.78 -11.01
C LYS A 122 3.96 4.41 -11.55
N TYR A 123 2.97 3.58 -11.82
CA TYR A 123 3.14 2.28 -12.46
C TYR A 123 1.89 1.94 -13.28
N ASP A 124 2.02 1.02 -14.23
CA ASP A 124 0.92 0.52 -15.06
C ASP A 124 0.81 -1.00 -15.03
N ASP A 125 -0.30 -1.51 -15.57
CA ASP A 125 -0.59 -2.94 -15.62
C ASP A 125 0.08 -3.68 -16.78
N SER A 126 1.10 -3.11 -17.44
CA SER A 126 1.71 -3.69 -18.64
C SER A 126 2.42 -5.02 -18.40
N GLY A 127 2.70 -5.35 -17.14
CA GLY A 127 3.25 -6.64 -16.73
C GLY A 127 2.20 -7.75 -16.66
N HIS A 128 0.92 -7.40 -16.53
CA HIS A 128 -0.17 -8.38 -16.52
C HIS A 128 -0.24 -9.12 -17.86
N SER A 129 -0.52 -10.43 -17.82
CA SER A 129 -0.58 -11.28 -19.03
C SER A 129 -1.62 -10.83 -20.08
N SER A 130 -2.60 -10.04 -19.65
CA SER A 130 -3.63 -9.42 -20.48
C SER A 130 -3.89 -7.99 -19.98
N PRO A 131 -3.01 -7.02 -20.31
CA PRO A 131 -3.10 -5.67 -19.77
C PRO A 131 -4.31 -4.93 -20.37
N GLN A 132 -4.94 -4.08 -19.57
CA GLN A 132 -6.07 -3.25 -19.97
C GLN A 132 -5.75 -1.75 -20.00
N GLY A 133 -4.51 -1.36 -19.70
CA GLY A 133 -4.06 0.03 -19.72
C GLY A 133 -4.45 0.78 -18.45
N LEU A 134 -4.44 0.08 -17.31
CA LEU A 134 -4.66 0.67 -16.00
C LEU A 134 -3.35 1.25 -15.49
N GLU A 135 -3.36 2.55 -15.18
CA GLU A 135 -2.27 3.25 -14.52
C GLU A 135 -2.65 3.51 -13.07
N CYS A 136 -1.68 3.46 -12.17
CA CYS A 136 -1.83 3.82 -10.77
C CYS A 136 -0.74 4.82 -10.37
N THR A 137 -1.15 5.94 -9.78
CA THR A 137 -0.27 6.83 -9.03
C THR A 137 -0.40 6.49 -7.55
N GLN A 138 0.71 6.12 -6.93
CA GLN A 138 0.82 5.95 -5.49
C GLN A 138 1.39 7.22 -4.89
N TYR A 139 0.75 7.76 -3.86
CA TYR A 139 1.26 8.84 -3.03
C TYR A 139 1.30 8.37 -1.59
N SER A 140 2.34 8.71 -0.84
CA SER A 140 2.43 8.33 0.56
C SER A 140 3.04 9.41 1.42
N VAL A 141 2.56 9.51 2.66
CA VAL A 141 2.93 10.56 3.60
C VAL A 141 2.99 10.06 5.04
N MET A 142 4.00 10.53 5.78
CA MET A 142 4.18 10.26 7.22
C MET A 142 4.57 11.53 7.99
N ASP A 143 3.99 11.72 9.17
CA ASP A 143 4.19 12.87 10.06
C ASP A 143 4.68 12.44 11.45
N ALA A 144 5.69 13.12 12.00
CA ALA A 144 6.21 12.86 13.34
C ALA A 144 5.50 13.64 14.46
N SER A 145 4.41 14.35 14.15
CA SER A 145 3.66 15.12 15.14
C SER A 145 2.93 14.21 16.11
N ALA A 146 2.82 14.68 17.37
CA ALA A 146 2.10 13.93 18.39
C ALA A 146 0.65 13.67 17.95
N ASN A 147 0.25 12.39 17.98
CA ASN A 147 -1.05 11.82 17.53
C ASN A 147 -1.15 11.46 16.04
N THR A 148 -0.10 11.66 15.24
CA THR A 148 -0.02 11.26 13.82
C THR A 148 1.24 10.45 13.51
N ASP A 149 2.02 10.11 14.54
CA ASP A 149 3.33 9.46 14.47
C ASP A 149 3.28 7.93 14.43
N ASP A 150 2.10 7.32 14.50
CA ASP A 150 1.93 5.87 14.58
C ASP A 150 1.52 5.19 13.26
N PHE A 151 1.42 5.94 12.15
CA PHE A 151 0.95 5.40 10.86
C PHE A 151 1.53 6.15 9.65
N VAL A 152 1.37 5.52 8.49
CA VAL A 152 1.60 6.12 7.18
C VAL A 152 0.31 6.08 6.39
N ILE A 153 0.03 7.15 5.65
CA ILE A 153 -1.08 7.19 4.70
C ILE A 153 -0.51 6.86 3.32
N ILE A 154 -1.13 5.90 2.63
CA ILE A 154 -0.84 5.59 1.24
C ILE A 154 -2.14 5.74 0.44
N GLU A 155 -2.08 6.57 -0.59
CA GLU A 155 -3.17 6.84 -1.52
C GLU A 155 -2.84 6.20 -2.87
N TYR A 156 -3.84 5.56 -3.48
CA TYR A 156 -3.75 4.96 -4.81
C TYR A 156 -4.77 5.63 -5.73
N ILE A 157 -4.29 6.27 -6.78
CA ILE A 157 -5.08 7.01 -7.75
C ILE A 157 -5.04 6.27 -9.08
N TYR A 158 -6.18 5.73 -9.50
CA TYR A 158 -6.28 4.95 -10.72
C TYR A 158 -6.69 5.80 -11.92
N HIS A 159 -6.04 5.56 -13.06
CA HIS A 159 -6.38 6.14 -14.35
C HIS A 159 -6.52 5.03 -15.39
N ASN A 160 -7.67 5.00 -16.09
CA ASN A 160 -7.88 4.10 -17.20
C ASN A 160 -7.38 4.74 -18.50
N GLY A 161 -6.16 4.42 -18.90
CA GLY A 161 -5.56 4.78 -20.19
C GLY A 161 -5.95 3.85 -21.35
N GLY A 162 -6.73 2.80 -21.05
CA GLY A 162 -7.20 1.81 -22.02
C GLY A 162 -8.22 2.35 -23.02
N SER A 163 -8.47 1.57 -24.07
CA SER A 163 -9.46 1.89 -25.10
C SER A 163 -10.91 1.54 -24.72
N SER A 164 -11.10 0.83 -23.61
CA SER A 164 -12.39 0.34 -23.11
C SER A 164 -12.60 0.76 -21.66
N ALA A 165 -13.86 0.92 -21.25
CA ALA A 165 -14.18 1.27 -19.87
C ALA A 165 -13.95 0.08 -18.91
N LEU A 166 -13.13 0.30 -17.88
CA LEU A 166 -12.98 -0.61 -16.74
C LEU A 166 -14.10 -0.37 -15.72
N ASN A 167 -15.20 -1.12 -15.86
CA ASN A 167 -16.32 -1.04 -14.93
C ASN A 167 -16.17 -2.05 -13.79
N GLY A 168 -16.71 -1.72 -12.61
CA GLY A 168 -16.74 -2.63 -11.47
C GLY A 168 -15.35 -2.93 -10.90
N MET A 169 -14.44 -1.95 -10.91
CA MET A 169 -13.12 -2.09 -10.33
C MET A 169 -13.18 -2.15 -8.81
N TYR A 170 -12.38 -3.05 -8.25
CA TYR A 170 -12.05 -3.17 -6.85
C TYR A 170 -10.57 -2.84 -6.66
N SER A 171 -10.24 -2.33 -5.49
CA SER A 171 -8.87 -2.07 -5.02
C SER A 171 -8.75 -2.66 -3.62
N SER A 172 -7.65 -3.34 -3.35
CA SER A 172 -7.39 -4.02 -2.08
C SER A 172 -5.93 -3.87 -1.67
N ILE A 173 -5.70 -4.05 -0.38
CA ILE A 173 -4.38 -4.15 0.22
C ILE A 173 -4.29 -5.54 0.86
N PHE A 174 -3.38 -6.36 0.35
CA PHE A 174 -3.04 -7.65 0.91
C PHE A 174 -1.72 -7.51 1.65
N VAL A 175 -1.70 -7.80 2.95
CA VAL A 175 -0.48 -7.70 3.76
C VAL A 175 -0.44 -8.87 4.71
N ASP A 176 0.70 -9.54 4.73
CA ASP A 176 1.05 -10.58 5.68
C ASP A 176 1.90 -9.96 6.79
N PHE A 177 1.42 -10.05 8.03
CA PHE A 177 2.12 -9.54 9.19
C PHE A 177 2.67 -10.70 10.03
N ASP A 178 3.98 -10.69 10.23
CA ASP A 178 4.69 -11.59 11.14
C ASP A 178 5.04 -10.82 12.43
N ILE A 179 4.18 -10.93 13.44
CA ILE A 179 4.32 -10.14 14.68
C ILE A 179 4.98 -10.97 15.78
N GLY A 180 6.16 -10.55 16.24
CA GLY A 180 6.86 -11.20 17.34
C GLY A 180 7.58 -12.48 16.94
N ALA A 181 7.84 -13.37 17.90
CA ALA A 181 8.74 -14.51 17.69
C ALA A 181 8.08 -15.73 17.01
N ALA A 182 6.75 -15.82 17.00
CA ALA A 182 6.01 -16.96 16.49
C ALA A 182 4.73 -16.49 15.79
N ALA A 183 4.75 -16.47 14.45
CA ALA A 183 3.61 -16.09 13.62
C ALA A 183 2.35 -16.93 13.90
N THR A 184 2.51 -18.18 14.34
CA THR A 184 1.38 -19.06 14.70
C THR A 184 0.56 -18.58 15.89
N ASP A 185 1.11 -17.71 16.72
CA ASP A 185 0.40 -17.14 17.87
C ASP A 185 -0.39 -15.88 17.48
N ASN A 186 -0.12 -15.32 16.29
CA ASN A 186 -0.71 -14.08 15.85
C ASN A 186 -2.22 -14.21 15.71
N TYR A 187 -2.88 -13.14 16.12
CA TYR A 187 -4.32 -13.12 16.23
C TYR A 187 -4.85 -11.91 15.48
N GLY A 188 -5.63 -12.17 14.43
CA GLY A 188 -6.24 -11.11 13.63
C GLY A 188 -7.73 -10.97 13.84
N LYS A 189 -8.21 -9.75 13.63
CA LYS A 189 -9.60 -9.32 13.78
C LYS A 189 -9.93 -8.24 12.75
N THR A 190 -11.22 -8.03 12.55
CA THR A 190 -11.75 -6.90 11.80
C THR A 190 -12.60 -6.02 12.70
N ASP A 191 -12.62 -4.72 12.38
CA ASP A 191 -13.51 -3.74 12.99
C ASP A 191 -14.19 -2.94 11.88
N ALA A 192 -15.44 -3.30 11.57
CA ALA A 192 -16.21 -2.65 10.53
C ALA A 192 -16.58 -1.19 10.87
N ALA A 193 -16.65 -0.82 12.15
CA ALA A 193 -16.97 0.55 12.56
C ALA A 193 -15.80 1.51 12.24
N HIS A 194 -14.57 1.01 12.36
CA HIS A 194 -13.34 1.75 12.03
C HIS A 194 -12.79 1.43 10.63
N ARG A 195 -13.41 0.49 9.91
CA ARG A 195 -13.01 0.01 8.58
C ARG A 195 -11.58 -0.54 8.59
N THR A 196 -11.30 -1.41 9.56
CA THR A 196 -9.96 -1.89 9.87
C THR A 196 -9.88 -3.41 9.84
N ALA A 197 -8.80 -3.94 9.28
CA ALA A 197 -8.33 -5.30 9.51
C ALA A 197 -6.96 -5.20 10.20
N TYR A 198 -6.77 -5.93 11.30
CA TYR A 198 -5.57 -5.82 12.12
C TYR A 198 -5.15 -7.15 12.73
N MET A 199 -3.87 -7.24 13.10
CA MET A 199 -3.25 -8.36 13.78
C MET A 199 -2.53 -7.90 15.04
N GLN A 200 -2.46 -8.82 16.00
CA GLN A 200 -1.84 -8.64 17.31
C GLN A 200 -0.93 -9.84 17.59
N ILE A 201 0.04 -9.71 18.50
CA ILE A 201 0.93 -10.83 18.87
C ILE A 201 0.12 -12.05 19.30
N THR A 202 -0.88 -11.87 20.19
CA THR A 202 -1.80 -12.93 20.63
C THR A 202 -3.18 -12.35 20.95
N GLN A 203 -4.19 -13.21 21.14
CA GLN A 203 -5.52 -12.77 21.60
C GLN A 203 -5.50 -12.00 22.94
N SER A 204 -4.49 -12.22 23.79
CA SER A 204 -4.35 -11.57 25.10
C SER A 204 -3.26 -10.48 25.16
N ASN A 205 -2.52 -10.27 24.07
CA ASN A 205 -1.43 -9.30 23.99
C ASN A 205 -1.54 -8.47 22.72
N GLU A 206 -1.97 -7.22 22.91
CA GLU A 206 -2.28 -6.27 21.85
C GLU A 206 -1.09 -5.35 21.48
N ASN A 207 0.11 -5.57 22.05
CA ASN A 207 1.25 -4.68 21.81
C ASN A 207 2.44 -5.41 21.14
N PRO A 208 2.74 -5.13 19.85
CA PRO A 208 2.05 -4.17 18.99
C PRO A 208 0.75 -4.72 18.39
N THR A 209 -0.11 -3.81 17.96
CA THR A 209 -1.23 -4.07 17.04
C THR A 209 -0.90 -3.34 15.75
N VAL A 210 -0.90 -4.05 14.62
CA VAL A 210 -0.66 -3.49 13.29
C VAL A 210 -1.81 -3.85 12.38
N GLY A 211 -2.09 -3.03 11.37
CA GLY A 211 -3.23 -3.27 10.50
C GLY A 211 -3.38 -2.24 9.41
N VAL A 212 -4.42 -2.43 8.62
CA VAL A 212 -4.79 -1.55 7.50
C VAL A 212 -6.13 -0.91 7.82
N VAL A 213 -6.22 0.41 7.61
CA VAL A 213 -7.43 1.18 7.80
C VAL A 213 -7.82 1.81 6.46
N TYR A 214 -9.05 1.58 6.01
CA TYR A 214 -9.57 2.29 4.86
C TYR A 214 -10.06 3.69 5.28
N LEU A 215 -9.34 4.72 4.83
CA LEU A 215 -9.62 6.12 5.19
C LEU A 215 -10.76 6.71 4.36
N GLY A 216 -10.83 6.38 3.07
CA GLY A 216 -11.85 6.87 2.16
C GLY A 216 -11.35 7.04 0.74
N SER A 217 -12.09 7.81 -0.05
CA SER A 217 -11.80 8.06 -1.47
C SER A 217 -11.98 9.54 -1.83
N GLU A 218 -11.73 10.45 -0.90
CA GLU A 218 -11.82 11.89 -1.15
C GLU A 218 -10.84 12.32 -2.27
N PRO A 219 -11.17 13.33 -3.10
CA PRO A 219 -12.39 14.15 -3.07
C PRO A 219 -13.62 13.46 -3.69
N GLN A 220 -13.52 12.19 -4.09
CA GLN A 220 -14.65 11.43 -4.60
C GLN A 220 -15.57 11.00 -3.47
N ALA A 221 -16.83 10.75 -3.79
CA ALA A 221 -17.76 10.20 -2.81
C ALA A 221 -17.21 8.89 -2.25
N GLN A 222 -17.32 8.73 -0.92
CA GLN A 222 -16.89 7.55 -0.19
C GLN A 222 -17.32 6.27 -0.90
N LEU A 223 -16.35 5.49 -1.37
CA LEU A 223 -16.61 4.18 -1.94
C LEU A 223 -16.98 3.19 -0.82
N PRO A 224 -17.89 2.23 -1.11
CA PRO A 224 -18.22 1.19 -0.16
C PRO A 224 -17.01 0.27 0.05
N VAL A 225 -16.83 -0.18 1.29
CA VAL A 225 -15.90 -1.27 1.59
C VAL A 225 -16.57 -2.57 1.20
N ALA A 226 -16.04 -3.25 0.18
CA ALA A 226 -16.55 -4.54 -0.27
C ALA A 226 -16.31 -5.63 0.78
N ASN A 227 -15.07 -5.71 1.26
CA ASN A 227 -14.64 -6.73 2.20
C ASN A 227 -13.62 -6.16 3.22
N LEU A 228 -13.67 -6.69 4.45
CA LEU A 228 -12.64 -6.58 5.47
C LEU A 228 -12.42 -7.98 6.01
N SER A 229 -11.24 -8.53 5.77
CA SER A 229 -10.95 -9.93 6.11
C SER A 229 -9.58 -10.06 6.76
N VAL A 230 -9.50 -11.01 7.69
CA VAL A 230 -8.26 -11.63 8.11
C VAL A 230 -8.41 -13.10 7.73
N ILE A 231 -7.45 -13.61 6.99
CA ILE A 231 -7.49 -14.98 6.45
C ILE A 231 -6.63 -15.90 7.32
N ASP A 232 -7.06 -17.15 7.45
CA ASP A 232 -6.32 -18.16 8.19
C ASP A 232 -5.16 -18.70 7.33
N HIS A 233 -3.92 -18.43 7.74
CA HIS A 233 -2.73 -18.89 7.04
C HIS A 233 -2.69 -20.42 6.90
N ALA A 234 -3.27 -21.19 7.84
CA ALA A 234 -3.27 -22.64 7.77
C ALA A 234 -4.23 -23.19 6.68
N ILE A 235 -5.16 -22.35 6.22
CA ILE A 235 -6.13 -22.69 5.17
C ILE A 235 -5.68 -22.14 3.82
N TYR A 236 -5.27 -20.88 3.79
CA TYR A 236 -5.06 -20.11 2.55
C TYR A 236 -3.59 -19.89 2.19
N VAL A 237 -2.65 -20.18 3.10
CA VAL A 237 -1.20 -19.97 2.86
C VAL A 237 -0.42 -21.27 2.94
N TYR A 238 -0.82 -22.21 3.80
CA TYR A 238 -0.15 -23.51 3.90
C TYR A 238 -1.01 -24.67 3.34
N PRO A 239 -0.38 -25.62 2.62
CA PRO A 239 1.05 -25.73 2.33
C PRO A 239 1.47 -25.00 1.04
N LEU A 240 0.55 -24.35 0.31
CA LEU A 240 0.70 -24.00 -1.11
C LEU A 240 0.97 -22.51 -1.42
N GLY A 241 1.17 -21.66 -0.42
CA GLY A 241 1.04 -20.20 -0.57
C GLY A 241 -0.41 -19.79 -0.86
N MET A 242 -0.66 -18.48 -0.85
CA MET A 242 -1.90 -17.97 -1.46
C MET A 242 -1.78 -18.21 -2.97
N ILE A 243 -2.83 -18.77 -3.56
CA ILE A 243 -2.90 -18.97 -5.01
C ILE A 243 -3.70 -17.82 -5.63
N LYS A 244 -3.36 -17.38 -6.85
CA LYS A 244 -4.03 -16.28 -7.57
C LYS A 244 -5.57 -16.31 -7.50
N GLY A 245 -6.15 -17.51 -7.65
CA GLY A 245 -7.59 -17.71 -7.57
C GLY A 245 -8.23 -17.38 -6.22
N GLU A 246 -7.47 -17.41 -5.12
CA GLU A 246 -7.92 -17.00 -3.79
C GLU A 246 -7.85 -15.47 -3.64
N GLU A 247 -6.79 -14.82 -4.15
CA GLU A 247 -6.67 -13.35 -4.19
C GLU A 247 -7.84 -12.73 -4.95
N GLU A 248 -8.16 -13.30 -6.12
CA GLU A 248 -9.34 -12.96 -6.93
C GLU A 248 -10.63 -13.10 -6.12
N GLN A 249 -10.76 -14.18 -5.36
CA GLN A 249 -11.94 -14.43 -4.54
C GLN A 249 -12.10 -13.36 -3.46
N PHE A 250 -11.01 -12.98 -2.77
CA PHE A 250 -11.06 -11.98 -1.71
C PHE A 250 -11.25 -10.55 -2.23
N LEU A 251 -10.68 -10.24 -3.40
CA LEU A 251 -10.83 -8.94 -4.05
C LEU A 251 -12.25 -8.71 -4.59
N LEU A 252 -12.89 -9.75 -5.14
CA LEU A 252 -14.15 -9.63 -5.88
C LEU A 252 -15.41 -10.03 -5.09
N SER A 253 -15.25 -10.45 -3.82
CA SER A 253 -16.35 -10.79 -2.90
C SER A 253 -16.84 -9.59 -2.10
#